data_AF-A0A7C1Q982-F1
#
_entry.id   AF-A0A7C1Q982-F1
#
_cell.length_a   1.000
_cell.length_b   1.000
_cell.length_c   1.000
_cell.angle_alpha   90.00
_cell.angle_beta   90.00
_cell.angle_gamma   90.00
#
_symmetry.space_group_name_H-M   'P 1'
#
loop_
_entity.id
_entity.type
_entity.pdbx_description
1 polymer ?
#
loop_
_entity_poly.entity_id
_entity_poly.type
_entity_poly.pdbx_seq_one_letter_code
_entity_poly.pdbx_strand_id
1 'polypeptide(L)'
;MLVNTFLTTNLAESGPLTWDMAKQIIQTQSNLAVFAITILVGLAVLLVAGSWIWNIFLRKYELKKAIESLKSEMLCERKKDFAHLNKEVTDEISRMKQEIKKDISNQLTLLEAGKARLFALVNEQNNWWAGAVGWWAEAVVKYGQCKDDYMLRVAVVGVLKSLKECEKQKVSLNKKQRENIKECLSYIPEILGKEKREIEDKFSKLSS
;
A
#
# COMPACT_ATOMS: atom_id res chain seq x y z
N MET A 1 16.26 77.98 17.31
CA MET A 1 17.38 78.69 17.96
C MET A 1 18.40 78.97 16.88
N LEU A 2 18.60 80.26 16.54
CA LEU A 2 19.67 80.87 15.71
C LEU A 2 19.75 80.33 14.26
N VAL A 3 19.56 81.12 13.20
CA VAL A 3 20.14 82.44 12.90
C VAL A 3 19.13 83.21 12.04
N ASN A 4 18.56 84.26 12.61
CA ASN A 4 17.78 85.25 11.89
C ASN A 4 18.16 86.61 12.47
N THR A 5 19.40 87.01 12.24
CA THR A 5 19.96 88.32 12.60
C THR A 5 21.17 88.54 11.72
N PHE A 6 21.37 89.78 11.29
CA PHE A 6 22.40 90.28 10.36
C PHE A 6 22.04 90.23 8.87
N LEU A 7 21.13 91.11 8.46
CA LEU A 7 21.26 91.79 7.15
C LEU A 7 20.44 93.08 7.01
N THR A 8 20.15 93.77 8.12
CA THR A 8 19.46 95.07 8.07
C THR A 8 20.00 96.01 9.13
N THR A 9 21.23 96.48 8.94
CA THR A 9 21.74 97.76 9.48
C THR A 9 23.18 97.92 9.01
N ASN A 10 23.32 98.57 7.85
CA ASN A 10 24.43 99.46 7.45
C ASN A 10 24.30 99.67 5.93
N LEU A 11 23.22 100.34 5.55
CA LEU A 11 22.91 100.75 4.18
C LEU A 11 23.04 102.28 4.04
N ALA A 12 23.91 102.89 4.86
CA ALA A 12 24.05 104.33 4.96
C ALA A 12 25.52 104.72 5.17
N GLU A 13 26.42 104.24 4.31
CA GLU A 13 27.70 104.92 4.05
C GLU A 13 28.23 104.57 2.65
N SER A 14 27.83 105.41 1.70
CA SER A 14 28.57 105.84 0.50
C SER A 14 29.35 104.81 -0.34
N GLY A 15 28.69 104.30 -1.38
CA GLY A 15 29.28 103.81 -2.63
C GLY A 15 28.18 103.24 -3.52
N PRO A 16 28.18 103.46 -4.86
CA PRO A 16 27.18 102.83 -5.72
C PRO A 16 27.28 101.32 -5.54
N LEU A 17 26.14 100.63 -5.51
CA LEU A 17 26.06 99.16 -5.51
C LEU A 17 26.97 98.66 -6.64
N THR A 18 28.21 98.26 -6.31
CA THR A 18 29.15 97.85 -7.33
C THR A 18 28.58 96.59 -7.95
N TRP A 19 28.65 96.49 -9.27
CA TRP A 19 28.20 95.33 -10.03
C TRP A 19 28.69 94.02 -9.40
N ASP A 20 29.87 94.03 -8.78
CA ASP A 20 30.44 92.90 -8.05
C ASP A 20 29.66 92.50 -6.77
N MET A 21 29.11 93.44 -6.00
CA MET A 21 28.26 93.12 -4.84
C MET A 21 26.90 92.56 -5.25
N ALA A 22 26.26 93.11 -6.29
CA ALA A 22 25.02 92.56 -6.84
C ALA A 22 25.23 91.16 -7.43
N LYS A 23 26.36 90.95 -8.13
CA LYS A 23 26.75 89.66 -8.70
C LYS A 23 27.03 88.63 -7.61
N GLN A 24 27.67 89.02 -6.50
CA GLN A 24 27.85 88.14 -5.34
C GLN A 24 26.51 87.74 -4.70
N ILE A 25 25.57 88.66 -4.48
CA ILE A 25 24.26 88.32 -3.89
C ILE A 25 23.46 87.37 -4.80
N ILE A 26 23.45 87.63 -6.11
CA ILE A 26 22.80 86.76 -7.10
C ILE A 26 23.48 85.40 -7.19
N GLN A 27 24.81 85.34 -7.17
CA GLN A 27 25.56 84.07 -7.13
C GLN A 27 25.29 83.31 -5.82
N THR A 28 25.17 84.00 -4.69
CA THR A 28 24.90 83.35 -3.41
C THR A 28 23.49 82.76 -3.37
N GLN A 29 22.47 83.49 -3.86
CA GLN A 29 21.09 82.97 -3.99
C GLN A 29 20.99 81.83 -5.02
N SER A 30 21.69 81.96 -6.16
CA SER A 30 21.77 80.91 -7.17
C SER A 30 22.44 79.64 -6.64
N ASN A 31 23.55 79.79 -5.89
CA ASN A 31 24.23 78.65 -5.28
C ASN A 31 23.34 77.97 -4.24
N LEU A 32 22.62 78.74 -3.40
CA LEU A 32 21.71 78.22 -2.38
C LEU A 32 20.52 77.48 -3.02
N ALA A 33 19.99 77.98 -4.14
CA ALA A 33 18.98 77.30 -4.95
C ALA A 33 19.51 76.00 -5.58
N VAL A 34 20.74 76.00 -6.11
CA VAL A 34 21.39 74.79 -6.66
C VAL A 34 21.63 73.75 -5.57
N PHE A 35 22.08 74.16 -4.38
CA PHE A 35 22.21 73.24 -3.22
C PHE A 35 20.86 72.66 -2.80
N ALA A 36 19.81 73.48 -2.72
CA ALA A 36 18.46 73.01 -2.38
C ALA A 36 17.91 72.00 -3.40
N ILE A 37 18.08 72.26 -4.71
CA ILE A 37 17.68 71.34 -5.77
C ILE A 37 18.49 70.03 -5.69
N THR A 38 19.80 70.13 -5.47
CA THR A 38 20.68 68.94 -5.36
C THR A 38 20.29 68.06 -4.18
N ILE A 39 19.95 68.67 -3.03
CA ILE A 39 19.46 67.94 -1.86
C ILE A 39 18.11 67.27 -2.14
N LEU A 40 17.18 67.97 -2.80
CA LEU A 40 15.87 67.41 -3.17
C LEU A 40 15.99 66.26 -4.17
N VAL A 41 16.85 66.39 -5.18
CA VAL A 41 17.12 65.31 -6.15
C VAL A 41 17.80 64.13 -5.44
N GLY A 42 18.75 64.38 -4.54
CA GLY A 42 19.39 63.34 -3.74
C GLY A 42 18.40 62.58 -2.85
N LEU A 43 17.49 63.30 -2.18
CA LEU A 43 16.39 62.71 -1.40
C LEU A 43 15.44 61.90 -2.29
N ALA A 44 15.08 62.40 -3.46
CA ALA A 44 14.21 61.68 -4.40
C ALA A 44 14.85 60.36 -4.86
N VAL A 45 16.15 60.37 -5.19
CA VAL A 45 16.90 59.16 -5.56
C VAL A 45 16.95 58.16 -4.40
N LEU A 46 17.18 58.62 -3.17
CA LEU A 46 17.18 57.76 -1.98
C LEU A 46 15.80 57.14 -1.72
N LEU A 47 14.72 57.90 -1.89
CA LEU A 47 13.35 57.41 -1.72
C LEU A 47 13.00 56.35 -2.79
N VAL A 48 13.37 56.59 -4.05
CA VAL A 48 13.16 55.62 -5.12
C VAL A 48 13.99 54.36 -4.88
N ALA A 49 15.27 54.49 -4.52
CA ALA A 49 16.13 53.36 -4.19
C ALA A 49 15.59 52.55 -2.98
N GLY A 50 15.15 53.24 -1.93
CA GLY A 50 14.52 52.61 -0.75
C GLY A 50 13.23 51.87 -1.10
N SER A 51 12.38 52.46 -1.95
CA SER A 51 11.16 51.82 -2.45
C SER A 51 11.44 50.57 -3.27
N TRP A 52 12.46 50.60 -4.14
CA TRP A 52 12.90 49.43 -4.91
C TRP A 52 13.45 48.32 -4.02
N ILE A 53 14.29 48.66 -3.04
CA ILE A 53 14.85 47.68 -2.08
C ILE A 53 13.71 47.04 -1.27
N TRP A 54 12.75 47.84 -0.82
CA TRP A 54 11.58 47.34 -0.09
C TRP A 54 10.72 46.40 -0.94
N ASN A 55 10.46 46.75 -2.20
CA ASN A 55 9.72 45.91 -3.14
C ASN A 55 10.44 44.57 -3.41
N ILE A 56 11.78 44.59 -3.55
CA ILE A 56 12.57 43.36 -3.69
C ILE A 56 12.48 42.51 -2.41
N PHE A 57 12.53 43.13 -1.22
CA PHE A 57 12.41 42.41 0.04
C PHE A 57 11.03 41.77 0.22
N LEU A 58 9.96 42.51 -0.07
CA LEU A 58 8.59 42.00 -0.07
C LEU A 58 8.44 40.81 -1.03
N ARG A 59 8.91 40.94 -2.27
CA ARG A 59 8.87 39.84 -3.25
C ARG A 59 9.67 38.62 -2.80
N LYS A 60 10.84 38.81 -2.19
CA LYS A 60 11.62 37.69 -1.61
C LYS A 60 10.87 36.99 -0.48
N TYR A 61 10.17 37.74 0.36
CA TYR A 61 9.36 37.18 1.45
C TYR A 61 8.17 36.38 0.91
N GLU A 62 7.44 36.94 -0.07
CA GLU A 62 6.33 36.25 -0.74
C GLU A 62 6.79 34.98 -1.47
N LEU A 63 7.91 35.05 -2.20
CA LEU A 63 8.53 33.89 -2.85
C LEU A 63 8.93 32.82 -1.83
N LYS A 64 9.53 33.21 -0.71
CA LYS A 64 9.91 32.27 0.34
C LYS A 64 8.68 31.56 0.92
N LYS A 65 7.62 32.30 1.20
CA LYS A 65 6.35 31.76 1.71
C LYS A 65 5.69 30.80 0.71
N ALA A 66 5.70 31.14 -0.58
CA ALA A 66 5.18 30.28 -1.64
C ALA A 66 6.01 28.99 -1.83
N ILE A 67 7.34 29.08 -1.73
CA ILE A 67 8.22 27.90 -1.77
C ILE A 67 7.97 27.00 -0.55
N GLU A 68 7.82 27.58 0.65
CA GLU A 68 7.52 26.83 1.87
C GLU A 68 6.16 26.14 1.80
N SER A 69 5.12 26.84 1.30
CA SER A 69 3.79 26.24 1.13
C SER A 69 3.82 25.10 0.11
N LEU A 70 4.43 25.31 -1.07
CA LEU A 70 4.55 24.28 -2.10
C LEU A 70 5.35 23.06 -1.61
N LYS A 71 6.43 23.28 -0.85
CA LYS A 71 7.22 22.21 -0.24
C LYS A 71 6.38 21.42 0.76
N SER A 72 5.58 22.09 1.59
CA SER A 72 4.72 21.42 2.57
C SER A 72 3.61 20.61 1.90
N GLU A 73 3.03 21.14 0.82
CA GLU A 73 1.99 20.48 0.02
C GLU A 73 2.54 19.25 -0.68
N MET A 74 3.66 19.37 -1.41
CA MET A 74 4.33 18.23 -2.04
C MET A 74 4.78 17.16 -1.05
N LEU A 75 5.16 17.53 0.19
CA LEU A 75 5.50 16.57 1.24
C LEU A 75 4.24 15.88 1.79
N CYS A 76 3.12 16.59 1.87
CA CYS A 76 1.84 16.03 2.30
C CYS A 76 1.30 15.06 1.25
N GLU A 77 1.27 15.45 -0.01
CA GLU A 77 0.84 14.61 -1.13
C GLU A 77 1.72 13.37 -1.24
N ARG A 78 3.05 13.51 -1.26
CA ARG A 78 3.94 12.34 -1.27
C ARG A 78 3.72 11.40 -0.09
N LYS A 79 3.45 11.93 1.11
CA LYS A 79 3.14 11.08 2.27
C LYS A 79 1.82 10.32 2.08
N LYS A 80 0.79 10.97 1.53
CA LYS A 80 -0.50 10.33 1.23
C LYS A 80 -0.37 9.28 0.14
N ASP A 81 0.31 9.61 -0.95
CA ASP A 81 0.55 8.69 -2.08
C ASP A 81 1.36 7.50 -1.62
N PHE A 82 2.42 7.72 -0.84
CA PHE A 82 3.23 6.63 -0.30
C PHE A 82 2.42 5.77 0.69
N ALA A 83 1.59 6.37 1.54
CA ALA A 83 0.73 5.63 2.45
C ALA A 83 -0.33 4.80 1.70
N HIS A 84 -0.91 5.36 0.63
CA HIS A 84 -1.85 4.66 -0.23
C HIS A 84 -1.18 3.48 -0.95
N LEU A 85 -0.04 3.73 -1.60
CA LEU A 85 0.73 2.71 -2.32
C LEU A 85 1.19 1.60 -1.38
N ASN A 86 1.68 1.95 -0.19
CA ASN A 86 2.11 0.98 0.80
C ASN A 86 0.94 0.11 1.29
N LYS A 87 -0.25 0.69 1.44
CA LYS A 87 -1.46 -0.06 1.79
C LYS A 87 -1.87 -1.01 0.67
N GLU A 88 -1.90 -0.52 -0.58
CA GLU A 88 -2.26 -1.32 -1.75
C GLU A 88 -1.32 -2.52 -1.95
N VAL A 89 0.00 -2.28 -1.86
CA VAL A 89 1.01 -3.35 -1.92
C VAL A 89 0.84 -4.33 -0.75
N THR A 90 0.57 -3.84 0.47
CA THR A 90 0.34 -4.72 1.64
C THR A 90 -0.90 -5.59 1.45
N ASP A 91 -1.99 -5.03 0.91
CA ASP A 91 -3.24 -5.73 0.65
C ASP A 91 -3.08 -6.75 -0.49
N GLU A 92 -2.31 -6.43 -1.52
CA GLU A 92 -1.98 -7.34 -2.62
C GLU A 92 -1.08 -8.49 -2.17
N ILE A 93 0.00 -8.21 -1.42
CA ILE A 93 0.87 -9.24 -0.83
C ILE A 93 0.05 -10.16 0.09
N SER A 94 -0.87 -9.60 0.87
CA SER A 94 -1.73 -10.39 1.76
C SER A 94 -2.66 -11.33 0.98
N ARG A 95 -3.25 -10.84 -0.12
CA ARG A 95 -4.07 -11.66 -1.04
C ARG A 95 -3.24 -12.76 -1.69
N MET A 96 -2.10 -12.42 -2.28
CA MET A 96 -1.17 -13.40 -2.88
C MET A 96 -0.74 -14.47 -1.88
N LYS A 97 -0.41 -14.07 -0.64
CA LYS A 97 -0.02 -15.02 0.41
C LYS A 97 -1.16 -15.98 0.77
N GLN A 98 -2.39 -15.50 0.80
CA GLN A 98 -3.57 -16.35 1.05
C GLN A 98 -3.82 -17.32 -0.11
N GLU A 99 -3.72 -16.85 -1.35
CA GLU A 99 -3.88 -17.68 -2.55
C GLU A 99 -2.81 -18.77 -2.63
N ILE A 100 -1.53 -18.41 -2.48
CA ILE A 100 -0.41 -19.36 -2.47
C ILE A 100 -0.58 -20.38 -1.34
N LYS A 101 -0.96 -19.93 -0.13
CA LYS A 101 -1.18 -20.85 1.00
C LYS A 101 -2.30 -21.85 0.71
N LYS A 102 -3.38 -21.39 0.07
CA LYS A 102 -4.51 -22.24 -0.32
C LYS A 102 -4.10 -23.24 -1.40
N ASP A 103 -3.36 -22.80 -2.42
CA ASP A 103 -2.91 -23.65 -3.50
C ASP A 103 -1.94 -24.74 -3.02
N ILE A 104 -0.93 -24.36 -2.20
CA ILE A 104 -0.01 -25.30 -1.58
C ILE A 104 -0.76 -26.31 -0.70
N SER A 105 -1.74 -25.85 0.09
CA SER A 105 -2.55 -26.75 0.93
C SER A 105 -3.35 -27.75 0.10
N ASN A 106 -3.92 -27.32 -1.02
CA ASN A 106 -4.63 -28.20 -1.95
C ASN A 106 -3.68 -29.22 -2.61
N GLN A 107 -2.52 -28.77 -3.09
CA GLN A 107 -1.52 -29.66 -3.69
C GLN A 107 -0.99 -30.70 -2.68
N LEU A 108 -0.73 -30.29 -1.44
CA LEU A 108 -0.32 -31.20 -0.37
C LEU A 108 -1.41 -32.26 -0.11
N THR A 109 -2.68 -31.83 -0.08
CA THR A 109 -3.82 -32.72 0.16
C THR A 109 -4.00 -33.70 -1.02
N LEU A 110 -3.79 -33.25 -2.27
CA LEU A 110 -3.77 -34.14 -3.45
C LEU A 110 -2.63 -35.16 -3.39
N LEU A 111 -1.44 -34.76 -2.95
CA LEU A 111 -0.31 -35.68 -2.76
C LEU A 111 -0.61 -36.71 -1.67
N GLU A 112 -1.22 -36.30 -0.56
CA GLU A 112 -1.69 -37.20 0.49
C GLU A 112 -2.75 -38.18 -0.04
N ALA A 113 -3.68 -37.71 -0.86
CA ALA A 113 -4.68 -38.57 -1.52
C ALA A 113 -4.02 -39.59 -2.46
N GLY A 114 -3.05 -39.16 -3.25
CA GLY A 114 -2.25 -40.02 -4.13
C GLY A 114 -1.47 -41.08 -3.33
N LYS A 115 -0.83 -40.67 -2.23
CA LYS A 115 -0.14 -41.56 -1.30
C LYS A 115 -1.09 -42.61 -0.72
N ALA A 116 -2.23 -42.19 -0.19
CA ALA A 116 -3.24 -43.11 0.37
C ALA A 116 -3.71 -44.13 -0.67
N ARG A 117 -3.99 -43.67 -1.90
CA ARG A 117 -4.31 -44.57 -3.02
C ARG A 117 -3.20 -45.59 -3.31
N LEU A 118 -1.94 -45.18 -3.33
CA LEU A 118 -0.82 -46.11 -3.56
C LEU A 118 -0.74 -47.17 -2.45
N PHE A 119 -0.86 -46.77 -1.18
CA PHE A 119 -0.92 -47.72 -0.08
C PHE A 119 -2.12 -48.67 -0.19
N ALA A 120 -3.27 -48.19 -0.64
CA ALA A 120 -4.44 -49.03 -0.87
C ALA A 120 -4.14 -50.11 -1.93
N LEU A 121 -3.57 -49.72 -3.07
CA LEU A 121 -3.20 -50.63 -4.15
C LEU A 121 -2.15 -51.67 -3.72
N VAL A 122 -1.14 -51.26 -2.94
CA VAL A 122 -0.13 -52.19 -2.40
C VAL A 122 -0.79 -53.19 -1.45
N ASN A 123 -1.75 -52.76 -0.62
CA ASN A 123 -2.49 -53.67 0.25
C ASN A 123 -3.38 -54.64 -0.56
N GLU A 124 -4.03 -54.17 -1.62
CA GLU A 124 -4.78 -55.07 -2.53
C GLU A 124 -3.87 -56.12 -3.15
N GLN A 125 -2.68 -55.73 -3.63
CA GLN A 125 -1.71 -56.64 -4.23
C GLN A 125 -1.24 -57.72 -3.25
N ASN A 126 -1.15 -57.38 -1.95
CA ASN A 126 -0.78 -58.31 -0.87
C ASN A 126 -1.99 -59.05 -0.26
N ASN A 127 -3.20 -58.92 -0.83
CA ASN A 127 -4.45 -59.48 -0.31
C ASN A 127 -4.80 -59.00 1.13
N TRP A 128 -4.32 -57.83 1.54
CA TRP A 128 -4.63 -57.22 2.83
C TRP A 128 -5.83 -56.29 2.71
N TRP A 129 -7.00 -56.88 2.42
CA TRP A 129 -8.21 -56.15 2.04
C TRP A 129 -8.71 -55.15 3.09
N ALA A 130 -8.69 -55.50 4.38
CA ALA A 130 -9.07 -54.56 5.43
C ALA A 130 -8.14 -53.33 5.48
N GLY A 131 -6.84 -53.55 5.25
CA GLY A 131 -5.87 -52.47 5.09
C GLY A 131 -6.19 -51.60 3.89
N ALA A 132 -6.46 -52.22 2.74
CA ALA A 132 -6.82 -51.53 1.51
C ALA A 132 -8.08 -50.66 1.67
N VAL A 133 -9.13 -51.16 2.34
CA VAL A 133 -10.35 -50.37 2.63
C VAL A 133 -10.02 -49.10 3.41
N GLY A 134 -9.17 -49.19 4.45
CA GLY A 134 -8.80 -48.04 5.27
C GLY A 134 -8.09 -46.95 4.46
N TRP A 135 -7.17 -47.36 3.59
CA TRP A 135 -6.41 -46.43 2.73
C TRP A 135 -7.24 -45.86 1.58
N TRP A 136 -8.14 -46.65 1.00
CA TRP A 136 -9.09 -46.14 0.01
C TRP A 136 -10.06 -45.13 0.63
N ALA A 137 -10.55 -45.38 1.86
CA ALA A 137 -11.40 -44.44 2.57
C ALA A 137 -10.68 -43.11 2.85
N GLU A 138 -9.40 -43.16 3.25
CA GLU A 138 -8.58 -41.96 3.40
C GLU A 138 -8.40 -41.22 2.08
N ALA A 139 -8.19 -41.93 0.96
CA ALA A 139 -8.13 -41.32 -0.36
C ALA A 139 -9.44 -40.62 -0.75
N VAL A 140 -10.61 -41.21 -0.45
CA VAL A 140 -11.93 -40.59 -0.70
C VAL A 140 -12.05 -39.26 0.04
N VAL A 141 -11.72 -39.21 1.33
CA VAL A 141 -11.77 -37.98 2.13
C VAL A 141 -10.90 -36.89 1.51
N LYS A 142 -9.65 -37.23 1.15
CA LYS A 142 -8.69 -36.27 0.62
C LYS A 142 -9.05 -35.77 -0.79
N TYR A 143 -9.48 -36.66 -1.70
CA TYR A 143 -9.98 -36.23 -3.02
C TYR A 143 -11.27 -35.42 -2.92
N GLY A 144 -12.14 -35.72 -1.95
CA GLY A 144 -13.34 -34.95 -1.66
C GLY A 144 -13.01 -33.53 -1.18
N GLN A 145 -11.99 -33.37 -0.32
CA GLN A 145 -11.49 -32.05 0.12
C GLN A 145 -10.93 -31.22 -1.04
N CYS A 146 -10.25 -31.86 -1.99
CA CYS A 146 -9.68 -31.21 -3.18
C CYS A 146 -10.69 -31.02 -4.32
N LYS A 147 -11.93 -31.54 -4.19
CA LYS A 147 -12.96 -31.54 -5.24
C LYS A 147 -12.48 -32.17 -6.56
N ASP A 148 -11.68 -33.23 -6.47
CA ASP A 148 -11.26 -34.02 -7.65
C ASP A 148 -12.30 -35.12 -7.91
N ASP A 149 -13.34 -34.79 -8.66
CA ASP A 149 -14.47 -35.68 -8.92
C ASP A 149 -14.06 -37.01 -9.59
N TYR A 150 -13.06 -36.97 -10.48
CA TYR A 150 -12.61 -38.15 -11.18
C TYR A 150 -11.89 -39.12 -10.23
N MET A 151 -10.91 -38.61 -9.48
CA MET A 151 -10.16 -39.45 -8.54
C MET A 151 -11.01 -39.88 -7.34
N LEU A 152 -11.97 -39.06 -6.92
CA LEU A 152 -12.96 -39.41 -5.91
C LEU A 152 -13.77 -40.63 -6.34
N ARG A 153 -14.26 -40.67 -7.58
CA ARG A 153 -14.97 -41.84 -8.14
C ARG A 153 -14.08 -43.09 -8.13
N VAL A 154 -12.82 -42.95 -8.56
CA VAL A 154 -11.85 -44.06 -8.54
C VAL A 154 -11.67 -44.59 -7.12
N ALA A 155 -11.52 -43.71 -6.13
CA ALA A 155 -11.34 -44.09 -4.74
C ALA A 155 -12.59 -44.76 -4.14
N VAL A 156 -13.79 -44.26 -4.44
CA VAL A 156 -15.07 -44.87 -4.02
C VAL A 156 -15.21 -46.29 -4.59
N VAL A 157 -14.87 -46.49 -5.86
CA VAL A 157 -14.85 -47.82 -6.48
C VAL A 157 -13.82 -48.74 -5.80
N GLY A 158 -12.66 -48.21 -5.44
CA GLY A 158 -11.64 -48.92 -4.67
C GLY A 158 -12.13 -49.40 -3.29
N VAL A 159 -12.80 -48.51 -2.53
CA VAL A 159 -13.45 -48.87 -1.26
C VAL A 159 -14.43 -50.02 -1.46
N LEU A 160 -15.34 -49.91 -2.44
CA LEU A 160 -16.35 -50.93 -2.74
C LEU A 160 -15.73 -52.28 -3.11
N LYS A 161 -14.71 -52.26 -3.97
CA LYS A 161 -14.00 -53.48 -4.38
C LYS A 161 -13.36 -54.15 -3.17
N SER A 162 -12.64 -53.39 -2.36
CA SER A 162 -11.96 -53.93 -1.17
C SER A 162 -12.95 -54.45 -0.11
N LEU A 163 -14.09 -53.76 0.10
CA LEU A 163 -15.16 -54.24 0.98
C LEU A 163 -15.79 -55.55 0.49
N LYS A 164 -16.01 -55.69 -0.83
CA LYS A 164 -16.50 -56.94 -1.45
C LYS A 164 -15.55 -58.11 -1.16
N GLU A 165 -14.24 -57.89 -1.22
CA GLU A 165 -13.26 -58.92 -0.91
C GLU A 165 -13.18 -59.23 0.60
N CYS A 166 -13.28 -58.22 1.48
CA CYS A 166 -13.39 -58.45 2.92
C CYS A 166 -14.58 -59.34 3.27
N GLU A 167 -15.75 -59.08 2.67
CA GLU A 167 -16.97 -59.87 2.88
C GLU A 167 -16.78 -61.32 2.42
N LYS A 168 -16.25 -61.54 1.20
CA LYS A 168 -15.96 -62.88 0.67
C LYS A 168 -15.00 -63.67 1.56
N GLN A 169 -13.99 -63.00 2.10
CA GLN A 169 -12.93 -63.62 2.91
C GLN A 169 -13.24 -63.61 4.41
N LYS A 170 -14.41 -63.10 4.81
CA LYS A 170 -14.85 -62.96 6.21
C LYS A 170 -13.84 -62.21 7.09
N VAL A 171 -13.18 -61.20 6.50
CA VAL A 171 -12.21 -60.35 7.20
C VAL A 171 -12.94 -59.22 7.89
N SER A 172 -12.78 -59.10 9.22
CA SER A 172 -13.37 -58.02 10.00
C SER A 172 -12.53 -56.74 9.96
N LEU A 173 -13.20 -55.61 10.12
CA LEU A 173 -12.57 -54.29 10.16
C LEU A 173 -12.21 -53.90 11.59
N ASN A 174 -11.03 -53.32 11.80
CA ASN A 174 -10.64 -52.77 13.08
C ASN A 174 -11.33 -51.42 13.36
N LYS A 175 -11.22 -50.92 14.60
CA LYS A 175 -11.87 -49.66 15.02
C LYS A 175 -11.51 -48.46 14.13
N LYS A 176 -10.21 -48.28 13.83
CA LYS A 176 -9.71 -47.18 13.01
C LYS A 176 -10.25 -47.23 11.58
N GLN A 177 -10.27 -48.40 10.97
CA GLN A 177 -10.83 -48.61 9.63
C GLN A 177 -12.32 -48.27 9.60
N ARG A 178 -13.06 -48.64 10.64
CA ARG A 178 -14.48 -48.31 10.76
C ARG A 178 -14.74 -46.82 10.88
N GLU A 179 -13.90 -46.10 11.63
CA GLU A 179 -13.96 -44.63 11.73
C GLU A 179 -13.68 -43.97 10.38
N ASN A 180 -12.61 -44.38 9.68
CA ASN A 180 -12.27 -43.86 8.36
C ASN A 180 -13.40 -44.05 7.33
N ILE A 181 -14.09 -45.21 7.34
CA ILE A 181 -15.21 -45.46 6.43
C ILE A 181 -16.40 -44.55 6.74
N LYS A 182 -16.72 -44.33 8.02
CA LYS A 182 -17.79 -43.40 8.41
C LYS A 182 -17.50 -41.98 7.94
N GLU A 183 -16.25 -41.52 8.09
CA GLU A 183 -15.84 -40.21 7.59
C GLU A 183 -15.96 -40.13 6.07
N CYS A 184 -15.46 -41.14 5.36
CA CYS A 184 -15.54 -41.27 3.90
C CYS A 184 -16.97 -41.08 3.36
N LEU A 185 -18.00 -41.64 3.99
CA LEU A 185 -19.40 -41.54 3.54
C LEU A 185 -19.93 -40.09 3.46
N SER A 186 -19.35 -39.15 4.22
CA SER A 186 -19.72 -37.73 4.18
C SER A 186 -19.16 -36.99 2.96
N TYR A 187 -18.11 -37.53 2.33
CA TYR A 187 -17.43 -36.96 1.17
C TYR A 187 -17.90 -37.57 -0.16
N ILE A 188 -18.74 -38.61 -0.14
CA ILE A 188 -19.28 -39.20 -1.37
C ILE A 188 -20.43 -38.33 -1.89
N PRO A 189 -20.31 -37.76 -3.11
CA PRO A 189 -21.35 -36.89 -3.69
C PRO A 189 -22.63 -37.69 -3.99
N GLU A 190 -23.77 -37.01 -4.00
CA GLU A 190 -25.09 -37.64 -4.21
C GLU A 190 -25.20 -38.38 -5.55
N ILE A 191 -24.46 -37.93 -6.57
CA ILE A 191 -24.41 -38.62 -7.88
C ILE A 191 -23.84 -40.05 -7.79
N LEU A 192 -23.11 -40.36 -6.71
CA LEU A 192 -22.62 -41.69 -6.36
C LEU A 192 -23.47 -42.34 -5.24
N GLY A 193 -24.75 -41.94 -5.13
CA GLY A 193 -25.64 -42.39 -4.08
C GLY A 193 -25.98 -43.89 -4.13
N LYS A 194 -25.75 -44.56 -5.27
CA LYS A 194 -25.86 -46.03 -5.35
C LYS A 194 -24.64 -46.69 -4.68
N GLU A 195 -23.46 -46.24 -5.05
CA GLU A 195 -22.18 -46.69 -4.50
C GLU A 195 -22.11 -46.44 -2.99
N LYS A 196 -22.58 -45.28 -2.54
CA LYS A 196 -22.70 -44.95 -1.11
C LYS A 196 -23.54 -45.97 -0.35
N ARG A 197 -24.74 -46.28 -0.85
CA ARG A 197 -25.65 -47.27 -0.25
C ARG A 197 -25.03 -48.68 -0.25
N GLU A 198 -24.33 -49.06 -1.31
CA GLU A 198 -23.60 -50.34 -1.36
C GLU A 198 -22.47 -50.40 -0.33
N ILE A 199 -21.75 -49.30 -0.09
CA ILE A 199 -20.74 -49.21 0.97
C ILE A 199 -21.40 -49.37 2.34
N GLU A 200 -22.50 -48.66 2.60
CA GLU A 200 -23.23 -48.72 3.88
C GLU A 200 -23.76 -50.13 4.19
N ASP A 201 -24.37 -50.81 3.22
CA ASP A 201 -24.86 -52.19 3.37
C ASP A 201 -23.72 -53.14 3.73
N LYS A 202 -22.62 -53.12 2.98
CA LYS A 202 -21.45 -53.99 3.23
C LYS A 202 -20.75 -53.67 4.53
N PHE A 203 -20.65 -52.39 4.87
CA PHE A 203 -20.06 -51.95 6.12
C PHE A 203 -20.86 -52.44 7.32
N SER A 204 -22.19 -52.43 7.25
CA SER A 204 -23.06 -52.93 8.32
C SER A 204 -22.83 -54.42 8.59
N LYS A 205 -22.72 -55.24 7.54
CA LYS A 205 -22.45 -56.69 7.61
C LYS A 205 -21.08 -57.05 8.17
N LEU A 206 -20.09 -56.18 8.00
CA LEU A 206 -18.73 -56.35 8.53
C LEU A 206 -18.55 -55.76 9.94
N SER A 207 -19.58 -55.10 10.47
CA SER A 207 -19.56 -54.46 11.78
C SER A 207 -20.38 -55.20 12.84
N SER A 208 -21.25 -56.12 12.43
CA SER A 208 -21.95 -57.12 13.26
C SER A 208 -21.05 -58.32 13.57
#